data_AF-A0A6V7V7V7-F1
#
_entry.id   AF-A0A6V7V7V7-F1
#
_cell.length_a   1.000
_cell.length_b   1.000
_cell.length_c   1.000
_cell.angle_alpha   90.00
_cell.angle_beta   90.00
_cell.angle_gamma   90.00
#
_symmetry.space_group_name_H-M   'P 1'
#
loop_
_entity.id
_entity.type
_entity.pdbx_description
1 polymer ?
#
loop_
_entity_poly.entity_id
_entity_poly.type
_entity_poly.pdbx_seq_one_letter_code
_entity_poly.pdbx_strand_id
1 'polypeptide(L)'
;MLFCGMRETNENEITLVDTPADAFKALLKYIYTGKLQLKSLKLDLVLDMLGLVHKYGFSDLEETIPEFLKVNFFRFLKFLSVYT
;
A
#
# COMPACT_ATOMS: atom_id res chain seq x y z
N MET A 1 3.68 -3.64 -18.56
CA MET A 1 3.86 -2.19 -18.73
C MET A 1 5.22 -1.85 -19.37
N LEU A 2 6.36 -2.31 -18.84
CA LEU A 2 7.68 -1.88 -19.37
C LEU A 2 8.26 -2.69 -20.54
N PHE A 3 7.73 -3.89 -20.84
CA PHE A 3 8.29 -4.76 -21.89
C PHE A 3 7.19 -5.36 -22.78
N CYS A 4 6.41 -4.51 -23.46
CA CYS A 4 5.39 -5.01 -24.39
C CYS A 4 5.24 -4.19 -25.68
N GLY A 5 6.17 -3.29 -26.01
CA GLY A 5 6.11 -2.48 -27.24
C GLY A 5 4.95 -1.48 -27.27
N MET A 6 4.33 -1.21 -26.12
CA MET A 6 3.33 -0.15 -25.94
C MET A 6 4.03 1.20 -25.85
N ARG A 7 3.31 2.33 -26.02
CA ARG A 7 3.89 3.68 -25.94
C ARG A 7 4.75 3.89 -24.69
N GLU A 8 4.30 3.37 -23.55
CA GLU A 8 5.01 3.37 -22.26
C GLU A 8 6.41 2.71 -22.28
N THR A 9 6.74 1.95 -23.33
CA THR A 9 8.06 1.33 -23.53
C THR A 9 9.10 2.32 -24.08
N ASN A 10 8.66 3.39 -24.77
CA ASN A 10 9.53 4.41 -25.36
C ASN A 10 9.50 5.76 -24.62
N GLU A 11 8.62 5.90 -23.64
CA GLU A 11 8.47 7.13 -22.85
C GLU A 11 9.29 7.03 -21.56
N ASN A 12 10.10 8.06 -21.29
CA ASN A 12 10.89 8.16 -20.06
C ASN A 12 10.06 8.62 -18.85
N GLU A 13 8.83 9.07 -19.08
CA GLU A 13 7.91 9.54 -18.06
C GLU A 13 6.56 8.83 -18.19
N ILE A 14 6.00 8.40 -17.07
CA ILE A 14 4.69 7.72 -17.02
C ILE A 14 3.82 8.47 -16.02
N THR A 15 2.69 9.00 -16.49
CA THR A 15 1.70 9.64 -15.62
C THR A 15 0.81 8.59 -14.97
N LEU A 16 0.88 8.47 -13.65
CA LEU A 16 0.03 7.57 -12.89
C LEU A 16 -1.24 8.30 -12.44
N VAL A 17 -2.35 8.01 -13.12
CA VAL A 17 -3.68 8.53 -12.75
C VAL A 17 -4.25 7.69 -11.59
N ASP A 18 -5.00 8.34 -10.71
CA ASP A 18 -5.63 7.73 -9.52
C ASP A 18 -4.65 7.02 -8.58
N THR A 19 -3.46 7.60 -8.43
CA THR A 19 -2.40 7.02 -7.60
C THR A 19 -1.94 8.05 -6.57
N PRO A 20 -2.33 7.92 -5.29
CA PRO A 20 -1.88 8.84 -4.25
C PRO A 20 -0.35 8.78 -4.13
N ALA A 21 0.28 9.94 -4.31
CA ALA A 21 1.74 10.05 -4.42
C ALA A 21 2.46 9.50 -3.18
N ASP A 22 1.91 9.73 -1.98
CA ASP A 22 2.49 9.27 -0.73
C ASP A 22 2.45 7.73 -0.60
N ALA A 23 1.34 7.11 -0.97
CA ALA A 23 1.18 5.66 -0.93
C ALA A 23 2.09 4.98 -1.96
N PHE A 24 2.20 5.56 -3.16
CA PHE A 24 3.09 5.04 -4.20
C PHE A 24 4.56 5.21 -3.84
N LYS A 25 4.94 6.32 -3.18
CA LYS A 25 6.30 6.51 -2.66
C LYS A 25 6.65 5.48 -1.59
N ALA A 26 5.70 5.14 -0.72
CA ALA A 26 5.88 4.07 0.26
C ALA A 26 6.04 2.69 -0.41
N LEU A 27 5.25 2.43 -1.47
CA LEU A 27 5.36 1.22 -2.30
C LEU A 27 6.73 1.13 -2.99
N LEU A 28 7.21 2.21 -3.61
CA LEU A 28 8.55 2.27 -4.21
C LEU A 28 9.64 1.98 -3.17
N LYS A 29 9.54 2.59 -1.99
CA LYS A 29 10.48 2.31 -0.90
C LYS A 29 10.47 0.84 -0.51
N TYR A 30 9.31 0.19 -0.49
CA TYR A 30 9.22 -1.25 -0.26
C TYR A 30 9.89 -2.05 -1.39
N ILE A 31 9.66 -1.71 -2.66
CA ILE A 31 10.29 -2.38 -3.81
C ILE A 31 11.82 -2.34 -3.72
N TYR A 32 12.40 -1.21 -3.31
CA TYR A 32 13.85 -1.04 -3.21
C TYR A 32 14.47 -1.57 -1.91
N THR A 33 13.73 -1.67 -0.80
CA THR A 33 14.29 -2.04 0.51
C THR A 33 13.79 -3.39 1.04
N GLY A 34 12.73 -3.94 0.45
CA GLY A 34 11.99 -5.10 0.93
C GLY A 34 11.29 -4.89 2.28
N LYS A 35 11.29 -3.66 2.83
CA LYS A 35 10.79 -3.36 4.17
C LYS A 35 9.76 -2.25 4.12
N LEU A 36 8.61 -2.49 4.74
CA LEU A 36 7.55 -1.52 4.90
C LEU A 36 7.17 -1.40 6.37
N GLN A 37 7.14 -0.16 6.88
CA GLN A 37 6.69 0.11 8.24
C GLN A 37 5.23 0.57 8.22
N LEU A 38 4.29 -0.38 8.30
CA LEU A 38 2.86 -0.09 8.34
C LEU A 38 2.42 0.65 9.62
N LYS A 39 3.17 0.49 10.71
CA LYS A 39 2.85 1.06 12.03
C LYS A 39 2.95 2.58 12.12
N SER A 40 3.76 3.21 11.27
CA SER A 40 3.96 4.67 11.26
C SER A 40 3.12 5.38 10.21
N LEU A 41 2.39 4.63 9.38
CA LEU A 41 1.53 5.17 8.35
C LEU A 41 0.14 5.50 8.92
N LYS A 42 -0.47 6.57 8.41
CA LYS A 42 -1.87 6.90 8.70
C LYS A 42 -2.78 5.83 8.12
N LEU A 43 -3.93 5.60 8.77
CA LEU A 43 -4.89 4.59 8.33
C LEU A 43 -5.36 4.83 6.88
N ASP A 44 -5.64 6.07 6.52
CA ASP A 44 -6.04 6.46 5.15
C ASP A 44 -4.98 6.04 4.12
N LEU A 45 -3.71 6.27 4.46
CA LEU A 45 -2.56 5.90 3.63
C LEU A 45 -2.42 4.37 3.47
N VAL A 46 -2.78 3.60 4.51
CA VAL A 46 -2.78 2.12 4.45
C VAL A 46 -3.90 1.61 3.56
N LEU A 47 -5.08 2.26 3.58
CA LEU A 47 -6.21 1.93 2.69
C LEU A 47 -5.88 2.25 1.23
N ASP A 48 -5.30 3.42 0.97
CA ASP A 48 -4.80 3.81 -0.35
C ASP A 48 -3.76 2.79 -0.85
N MET A 49 -2.84 2.39 0.03
CA MET A 49 -1.82 1.40 -0.29
C MET A 49 -2.42 0.03 -0.64
N LEU A 50 -3.47 -0.41 0.06
CA LEU A 50 -4.18 -1.65 -0.28
C LEU A 50 -4.71 -1.62 -1.71
N GLY A 51 -5.28 -0.49 -2.13
CA GLY A 51 -5.75 -0.30 -3.51
C GLY A 51 -4.61 -0.38 -4.54
N LEU A 52 -3.46 0.21 -4.24
CA LEU A 52 -2.29 0.15 -5.12
C LEU A 52 -1.67 -1.25 -5.20
N VAL A 53 -1.53 -1.91 -4.06
CA VAL A 53 -0.97 -3.25 -3.95
C VAL A 53 -1.79 -4.26 -4.76
N HIS A 54 -3.12 -4.16 -4.70
CA HIS A 54 -4.02 -4.94 -5.54
C HIS A 54 -3.87 -4.58 -7.03
N LYS A 55 -3.87 -3.28 -7.37
CA LYS A 55 -3.74 -2.79 -8.76
C LYS A 55 -2.45 -3.22 -9.45
N TYR A 56 -1.33 -3.28 -8.71
CA TYR A 56 -0.01 -3.64 -9.24
C TYR A 56 0.37 -5.11 -9.02
N GLY A 57 -0.47 -5.90 -8.34
CA GLY A 57 -0.28 -7.35 -8.18
C GLY A 57 0.78 -7.77 -7.15
N PHE A 58 0.92 -7.02 -6.05
CA PHE A 58 1.86 -7.36 -4.97
C PHE A 58 1.20 -8.30 -3.95
N SER A 59 1.17 -9.60 -4.24
CA SER A 59 0.46 -10.60 -3.42
C SER A 59 0.94 -10.67 -1.96
N ASP A 60 2.24 -10.53 -1.68
CA ASP A 60 2.77 -10.56 -0.31
C ASP A 60 2.24 -9.41 0.57
N LEU A 61 2.11 -8.23 -0.03
CA LEU A 61 1.55 -7.04 0.64
C LEU A 61 0.03 -7.13 0.74
N GLU A 62 -0.62 -7.75 -0.25
CA GLU A 62 -2.08 -7.90 -0.30
C GLU A 62 -2.60 -8.77 0.85
N GLU A 63 -1.84 -9.77 1.28
CA GLU A 63 -2.17 -10.58 2.46
C GLU A 63 -1.82 -9.86 3.78
N THR A 64 -0.71 -9.12 3.79
CA THR A 64 -0.19 -8.49 5.02
C THR A 64 -1.00 -7.26 5.45
N ILE A 65 -1.48 -6.44 4.52
CA ILE A 65 -2.19 -5.19 4.82
C ILE A 65 -3.55 -5.42 5.51
N PRO A 66 -4.43 -6.31 5.02
CA PRO A 66 -5.69 -6.64 5.68
C PRO A 66 -5.48 -7.22 7.08
N GLU A 67 -4.45 -8.04 7.27
CA GLU A 67 -4.12 -8.62 8.58
C GLU A 67 -3.70 -7.51 9.57
N PHE A 68 -2.88 -6.56 9.12
CA PHE A 68 -2.52 -5.38 9.90
C PHE A 68 -3.75 -4.53 10.29
N LEU A 69 -4.68 -4.33 9.36
CA LEU A 69 -5.93 -3.59 9.61
C LEU A 69 -6.82 -4.29 10.64
N LYS A 70 -7.00 -5.61 10.52
CA LYS A 70 -7.78 -6.42 11.49
C LYS A 70 -7.20 -6.32 12.89
N VAL A 71 -5.88 -6.49 13.04
CA VAL A 71 -5.21 -6.43 14.35
C VAL A 71 -5.35 -5.04 14.97
N ASN A 72 -5.18 -3.98 14.17
CA ASN A 72 -5.30 -2.61 14.67
C ASN A 72 -6.74 -2.28 15.09
N PHE A 73 -7.72 -2.72 14.31
CA PHE A 73 -9.14 -2.57 14.63
C PHE A 73 -9.53 -3.34 15.90
N PHE A 74 -9.10 -4.61 16.02
CA PHE A 74 -9.36 -5.41 17.21
C PHE A 74 -8.71 -4.82 18.46
N ARG A 75 -7.51 -4.26 18.33
CA ARG A 75 -6.83 -3.54 19.41
C ARG A 75 -7.60 -2.31 19.86
N PHE A 76 -8.20 -1.58 18.92
CA PHE A 76 -9.05 -0.42 19.22
C PHE A 76 -10.33 -0.84 19.98
N LEU A 77 -11.00 -1.92 19.55
CA LEU A 77 -12.16 -2.46 20.26
C LEU A 77 -11.81 -2.94 21.67
N LYS A 78 -10.66 -3.61 21.85
CA LYS A 78 -10.18 -4.04 23.16
C LYS A 78 -9.87 -2.86 24.07
N PHE A 79 -9.39 -1.75 23.50
CA PHE A 79 -9.19 -0.51 24.26
C PHE A 79 -10.52 0.04 24.77
N LEU A 80 -11.56 0.12 23.93
CA LEU A 80 -12.89 0.59 24.35
C LEU A 80 -13.53 -0.31 25.43
N SER A 81 -13.36 -1.63 25.33
CA SER A 81 -13.88 -2.59 26.32
C SER A 81 -13.20 -2.52 27.69
N VAL A 82 -12.02 -1.90 27.81
CA VAL A 82 -11.31 -1.72 29.10
C VAL A 82 -11.75 -0.43 29.81
N TYR A 83 -12.44 0.47 29.10
CA TYR A 83 -12.99 1.73 29.64
C TYR A 83 -14.49 1.64 30.00
N THR A 84 -15.10 0.46 29.94
CA THR A 84 -16.49 0.19 30.41
C THR A 84 -16.45 -0.83 31.54
#